data_AF-A0A3A0EP19-F1
#
_entry.id   AF-A0A3A0EP19-F1
#
_cell.length_a   1.000
_cell.length_b   1.000
_cell.length_c   1.000
_cell.angle_alpha   90.00
_cell.angle_beta   90.00
_cell.angle_gamma   90.00
#
_symmetry.space_group_name_H-M   'P 1'
#
loop_
_entity.id
_entity.type
_entity.pdbx_description
1 polymer ?
#
loop_
_entity_poly.entity_id
_entity_poly.type
_entity_poly.pdbx_seq_one_letter_code
_entity_poly.pdbx_strand_id
1 'polypeptide(L)' 'MEIPPDQVEAVTLFFSLATQWREGFSGRIGLDYAAIRPTAEMAGIELTPDLFRDLRAMETEALKVWSEKRT' A
#
# COMPACT_ATOMS: atom_id res chain seq x y z
N MET A 1 -14.81 -1.35 -12.29
CA MET A 1 -13.44 -1.87 -12.45
C MET A 1 -13.38 -3.13 -11.60
N GLU A 2 -13.11 -4.26 -12.22
CA GLU A 2 -12.92 -5.54 -11.52
C GLU A 2 -11.43 -5.69 -11.19
N ILE A 3 -11.11 -6.17 -9.99
CA ILE A 3 -9.74 -6.48 -9.60
C ILE A 3 -9.48 -7.94 -9.96
N PRO A 4 -8.42 -8.26 -10.73
CA PRO A 4 -8.06 -9.64 -11.01
C PRO A 4 -7.94 -10.46 -9.71
N PRO A 5 -8.40 -11.73 -9.66
CA PRO A 5 -8.42 -12.51 -8.42
C PRO A 5 -7.08 -12.61 -7.70
N ASP A 6 -5.97 -12.65 -8.45
CA ASP A 6 -4.60 -12.70 -7.95
C ASP A 6 -4.13 -11.39 -7.30
N GLN A 7 -4.83 -10.27 -7.54
CA GLN A 7 -4.49 -8.96 -6.99
C GLN A 7 -5.42 -8.52 -5.86
N VAL A 8 -6.49 -9.28 -5.57
CA VAL A 8 -7.49 -8.92 -4.57
C VAL A 8 -6.84 -8.70 -3.20
N GLU A 9 -5.94 -9.58 -2.78
CA GLU A 9 -5.25 -9.47 -1.49
C GLU A 9 -4.34 -8.24 -1.43
N ALA A 10 -3.58 -7.98 -2.50
CA ALA A 10 -2.69 -6.83 -2.57
C ALA A 10 -3.49 -5.52 -2.44
N VAL A 11 -4.56 -5.40 -3.23
CA VAL A 11 -5.40 -4.21 -3.25
C VAL A 11 -6.14 -4.04 -1.92
N THR A 12 -6.65 -5.13 -1.34
CA THR A 12 -7.31 -5.11 -0.03
C THR A 12 -6.35 -4.64 1.06
N LEU A 13 -5.13 -5.17 1.09
CA LEU A 13 -4.11 -4.77 2.06
C LEU A 13 -3.70 -3.30 1.86
N PHE A 14 -3.49 -2.86 0.62
CA PHE A 14 -3.15 -1.48 0.30
C PHE A 14 -4.21 -0.49 0.79
N PHE A 15 -5.49 -0.77 0.54
CA PHE A 15 -6.58 0.08 1.04
C PHE A 15 -6.74 0.03 2.56
N SER A 16 -6.45 -1.11 3.18
CA SER A 16 -6.44 -1.23 4.66
C SER A 16 -5.34 -0.37 5.28
N LEU A 17 -4.24 -0.13 4.57
CA LEU A 17 -3.13 0.75 4.96
C LEU A 17 -3.34 2.21 4.55
N ALA A 18 -4.50 2.62 4.02
CA ALA A 18 -4.71 3.95 3.46
C ALA A 18 -4.45 5.13 4.43
N THR A 19 -4.51 4.88 5.74
CA THR A 19 -4.21 5.87 6.79
C THR A 19 -2.79 5.74 7.36
N GLN A 20 -2.05 4.69 7.00
CA GLN A 20 -0.76 4.33 7.55
C GLN A 20 0.38 4.84 6.66
N TRP A 21 0.45 6.16 6.49
CA TRP A 21 1.51 6.81 5.73
C TRP A 21 2.52 7.48 6.66
N ARG A 22 3.79 7.33 6.33
CA ARG A 22 4.86 8.16 6.86
C ARG A 22 4.85 9.49 6.12
N GLU A 23 4.86 10.57 6.87
CA GLU A 23 4.92 11.93 6.36
C GLU A 23 6.26 12.58 6.72
N GLY A 24 6.84 13.28 5.76
CA GLY A 24 8.01 14.13 5.94
C GLY A 24 7.69 15.58 5.64
N PHE A 25 8.70 16.44 5.63
CA PHE A 25 8.55 17.89 5.44
C PHE A 25 7.80 18.28 4.16
N SER A 26 7.81 17.43 3.12
CA SER A 26 7.21 17.69 1.81
C SER A 26 6.00 16.78 1.51
N GLY A 27 5.41 16.15 2.53
CA GLY A 27 4.26 15.25 2.39
C GLY A 27 4.62 13.78 2.58
N ARG A 28 3.80 12.89 2.02
CA ARG A 28 3.94 11.43 2.19
C ARG A 28 5.21 10.91 1.51
N ILE A 29 5.95 10.06 2.23
CA ILE A 29 7.22 9.47 1.76
C ILE A 29 7.15 7.94 1.59
N GLY A 30 6.09 7.30 2.10
CA GLY A 30 5.87 5.87 1.99
C GLY A 30 4.88 5.36 3.03
N LEU A 31 4.43 4.12 2.90
CA LEU A 31 3.67 3.39 3.89
C LEU A 31 4.52 3.14 5.13
N ASP A 32 3.89 3.04 6.30
CA ASP A 32 4.57 2.55 7.49
C ASP A 32 4.69 1.02 7.44
N TYR A 33 5.91 0.52 7.22
CA TYR A 33 6.13 -0.92 7.04
C TYR A 33 5.91 -1.70 8.34
N ALA A 34 6.01 -1.03 9.49
CA ALA A 34 5.65 -1.63 10.76
C ALA A 34 4.15 -1.97 10.85
N ALA A 35 3.29 -1.24 10.11
CA ALA A 35 1.84 -1.47 10.08
C ALA A 35 1.42 -2.57 9.10
N ILE A 36 2.28 -2.96 8.14
CA ILE A 36 1.93 -3.93 7.08
C ILE A 36 1.56 -5.29 7.66
N ARG A 37 2.44 -5.86 8.49
CA ARG A 37 2.21 -7.18 9.11
C ARG A 37 0.96 -7.25 9.99
N PRO A 38 0.76 -6.38 10.99
CA PRO A 38 -0.44 -6.46 11.81
C PRO A 38 -1.73 -6.21 11.00
N THR A 39 -1.69 -5.35 9.98
CA THR A 39 -2.85 -5.12 9.10
C THR A 39 -3.18 -6.35 8.27
N ALA A 40 -2.17 -7.03 7.69
CA ALA A 40 -2.36 -8.27 6.94
C ALA A 40 -2.92 -9.38 7.83
N GLU A 41 -2.40 -9.54 9.05
CA GLU A 41 -2.89 -10.50 10.03
C GLU A 41 -4.35 -10.24 10.41
N MET A 42 -4.73 -8.98 10.66
CA MET A 42 -6.12 -8.61 10.95
C MET A 42 -7.06 -8.82 9.75
N ALA A 43 -6.56 -8.69 8.53
CA ALA A 43 -7.31 -8.93 7.30
C ALA A 43 -7.38 -10.41 6.89
N GLY A 44 -6.67 -11.31 7.60
CA GLY A 44 -6.56 -12.72 7.23
C GLY A 44 -5.78 -12.94 5.93
N ILE A 45 -4.86 -12.03 5.59
CA ILE A 45 -4.05 -12.07 4.37
C ILE A 45 -2.66 -12.61 4.69
N GLU A 46 -2.19 -13.59 3.92
CA GLU A 46 -0.85 -14.13 4.05
C GLU A 46 0.18 -13.24 3.36
N LEU A 47 1.21 -12.80 4.10
CA LEU A 47 2.30 -12.01 3.51
C LEU A 47 3.27 -12.90 2.73
N THR A 48 3.22 -12.81 1.41
CA THR A 48 4.19 -13.45 0.50
C THR A 48 5.13 -12.41 -0.14
N PRO A 49 6.29 -12.83 -0.68
CA PRO A 49 7.19 -11.93 -1.41
C PRO A 49 6.51 -11.28 -2.63
N ASP A 50 5.66 -12.00 -3.34
CA ASP A 50 4.92 -11.48 -4.50
C ASP A 50 3.88 -10.44 -4.06
N LEU A 51 3.09 -10.73 -3.01
CA LEU A 51 2.15 -9.76 -2.43
C LEU A 51 2.86 -8.48 -1.98
N PHE A 52 4.02 -8.61 -1.34
CA PHE A 52 4.80 -7.46 -0.92
C PHE A 52 5.31 -6.64 -2.12
N ARG A 53 5.73 -7.30 -3.21
CA ARG A 53 6.13 -6.62 -4.45
C ARG A 53 4.96 -5.85 -5.05
N ASP A 54 3.77 -6.42 -5.06
CA ASP A 54 2.58 -5.77 -5.61
C ASP A 54 2.14 -4.58 -4.73
N LEU A 55 2.21 -4.73 -3.40
CA LEU A 55 1.99 -3.63 -2.46
C LEU A 55 2.96 -2.46 -2.69
N ARG A 56 4.24 -2.75 -2.92
CA ARG A 56 5.28 -1.76 -3.25
C ARG A 56 5.02 -1.05 -4.57
N ALA A 57 4.49 -1.75 -5.57
CA ALA A 57 4.11 -1.15 -6.84
C ALA A 57 2.99 -0.11 -6.64
N MET A 58 1.95 -0.46 -5.89
CA MET A 58 0.85 0.47 -5.56
C MET A 58 1.33 1.66 -4.73
N GLU A 59 2.19 1.45 -3.73
CA GLU A 59 2.82 2.53 -2.95
C GLU A 59 3.54 3.52 -3.87
N THR A 60 4.34 3.01 -4.81
CA THR A 60 5.12 3.83 -5.73
C THR A 60 4.22 4.70 -6.61
N GLU A 61 3.16 4.12 -7.17
CA GLU A 61 2.20 4.87 -7.99
C GLU A 61 1.42 5.91 -7.17
N ALA A 62 1.03 5.59 -5.94
CA ALA A 62 0.37 6.55 -5.06
C ALA A 62 1.26 7.77 -4.74
N LEU A 63 2.55 7.52 -4.47
CA LEU A 63 3.53 8.58 -4.25
C LEU A 63 3.72 9.47 -5.48
N LYS A 64 3.74 8.89 -6.69
CA LYS A 64 3.81 9.66 -7.95
C LYS A 64 2.58 10.55 -8.11
N VAL A 65 1.38 10.01 -7.95
CA VAL A 65 0.12 10.78 -8.08
C VAL A 65 0.06 11.93 -7.07
N TRP A 66 0.49 11.71 -5.82
CA TRP A 66 0.54 12.80 -4.85
C TRP A 66 1.63 13.82 -5.14
N SER A 67 2.78 13.38 -5.68
CA SER A 67 3.83 14.28 -6.13
C SER A 67 3.34 15.20 -7.24
N GLU A 68 2.67 14.63 -8.25
CA GLU A 68 2.12 15.35 -9.41
C GLU A 68 1.06 16.37 -9.01
N LYS A 69 0.16 16.02 -8.08
CA LYS A 69 -0.89 16.94 -7.57
C LYS A 69 -0.38 18.16 -6.80
N ARG A 70 0.93 18.26 -6.54
CA ARG A 70 1.56 19.45 -5.92
C ARG A 70 2.04 20.48 -6.96
N THR A 71 2.03 20.13 -8.25
CA THR A 71 2.38 21.03 -9.37
C THR A 71 1.10 21.59 -9.98
#